data_AF-A0A8T2T3Z9-F1
#
_entry.id   AF-A0A8T2T3Z9-F1
#
_cell.length_a   1.000
_cell.length_b   1.000
_cell.length_c   1.000
_cell.angle_alpha   90.00
_cell.angle_beta   90.00
_cell.angle_gamma   90.00
#
_symmetry.space_group_name_H-M   'P 1'
#
loop_
_entity.id
_entity.type
_entity.pdbx_description
1 polymer ?
#
loop_
_entity_poly.entity_id
_entity_poly.type
_entity_poly.pdbx_seq_one_letter_code
_entity_poly.pdbx_strand_id
1 'polypeptide(L)'
;MTRSMNIYNRRLLQTSKAPAASWNWKDAMLQALKDNNKMGNIMINRVGQLWWDRSVPKDAIEYDMNIDDVTFHVCTFKGAAFFQTMGWYGWENWAFQGRFTRVDKFTVTFS
;
A
#
# COMPACT_ATOMS: atom_id res chain seq x y z
N MET A 1 -14.31 25.26 -41.58
CA MET A 1 -15.56 25.18 -40.78
C MET A 1 -16.11 23.78 -40.99
N THR A 2 -16.32 22.86 -40.03
CA THR A 2 -16.22 22.85 -38.57
C THR A 2 -16.09 21.37 -38.17
N ARG A 3 -15.29 21.09 -37.13
CA ARG A 3 -15.10 19.78 -36.51
C ARG A 3 -16.44 19.23 -35.98
N SER A 4 -16.68 17.94 -36.15
CA SER A 4 -17.56 17.19 -35.24
C SER A 4 -16.84 15.94 -34.77
N MET A 5 -16.34 16.10 -33.56
CA MET A 5 -15.58 15.19 -32.72
C MET A 5 -16.52 14.09 -32.23
N ASN A 6 -16.17 12.81 -32.48
CA ASN A 6 -16.91 11.68 -31.93
C ASN A 6 -16.60 11.61 -30.43
N ILE A 7 -17.50 12.17 -29.62
CA ILE A 7 -17.42 12.12 -28.16
C ILE A 7 -17.75 10.69 -27.75
N TYR A 8 -16.74 9.97 -27.28
CA TYR A 8 -16.89 8.71 -26.58
C TYR A 8 -17.89 8.90 -25.43
N ASN A 9 -19.09 8.33 -25.58
CA ASN A 9 -20.01 8.08 -24.50
C ASN A 9 -19.41 7.01 -23.55
N ARG A 10 -18.38 7.38 -22.78
CA ARG A 10 -18.10 6.68 -21.52
C ARG A 10 -19.17 7.14 -20.54
N ARG A 11 -20.29 6.42 -20.52
CA ARG A 11 -21.05 6.26 -19.28
C ARG A 11 -20.05 5.75 -18.24
N LEU A 12 -19.52 6.67 -17.44
CA LEU A 12 -19.01 6.37 -16.12
C LEU A 12 -20.22 5.89 -15.33
N LEU A 13 -20.53 4.60 -15.47
CA LEU A 13 -21.32 3.86 -14.52
C LEU A 13 -20.50 3.87 -13.23
N GLN A 14 -20.65 4.96 -12.47
CA GLN A 14 -20.36 5.01 -11.06
C GLN A 14 -21.39 4.09 -10.38
N THR A 15 -21.18 2.78 -10.54
CA THR A 15 -21.83 1.80 -9.68
C THR A 15 -21.09 1.91 -8.36
N SER A 16 -21.70 2.62 -7.42
CA SER A 16 -21.39 2.53 -6.00
C SER A 16 -21.72 1.11 -5.51
N LYS A 17 -20.99 0.11 -5.98
CA LYS A 17 -20.90 -1.16 -5.26
C LYS A 17 -20.03 -0.87 -4.05
N ALA A 18 -20.58 -1.07 -2.86
CA ALA A 18 -19.76 -1.23 -1.67
C ALA A 18 -18.60 -2.17 -2.03
N PRO A 19 -17.34 -1.83 -1.71
CA PRO A 19 -16.20 -2.66 -2.08
C PRO A 19 -16.49 -4.10 -1.65
N ALA A 20 -16.43 -5.03 -2.62
CA ALA A 20 -16.65 -6.45 -2.37
C ALA A 20 -15.74 -6.90 -1.22
N ALA A 21 -16.17 -7.87 -0.41
CA ALA A 21 -15.45 -8.37 0.78
C ALA A 21 -13.93 -8.54 0.59
N SER A 22 -13.46 -8.80 -0.64
CA SER A 22 -12.08 -8.72 -1.14
C SER A 22 -11.30 -7.40 -0.91
N TRP A 23 -11.92 -6.37 -0.33
CA TRP A 23 -11.28 -5.08 -0.02
C TRP A 23 -11.12 -4.81 1.48
N ASN A 24 -11.65 -5.69 2.34
CA ASN A 24 -11.52 -5.55 3.79
C ASN A 24 -10.38 -6.41 4.34
N TRP A 25 -9.16 -6.16 3.88
CA TRP A 25 -7.95 -6.87 4.36
C TRP A 25 -7.43 -6.29 5.69
N LYS A 26 -8.15 -5.36 6.32
CA LYS A 26 -7.66 -4.64 7.51
C LYS A 26 -7.26 -5.57 8.65
N ASP A 27 -8.12 -6.52 9.00
CA ASP A 27 -7.87 -7.45 10.11
C ASP A 27 -6.76 -8.44 9.74
N ALA A 28 -6.72 -8.90 8.49
CA ALA A 28 -5.69 -9.78 7.99
C ALA A 28 -4.31 -9.09 7.91
N MET A 29 -4.24 -7.83 7.50
CA MET A 29 -3.02 -7.02 7.52
C MET A 29 -2.57 -6.75 8.97
N LEU A 30 -3.50 -6.49 9.90
CA LEU A 30 -3.16 -6.34 11.32
C LEU A 30 -2.59 -7.64 11.90
N GLN A 31 -3.16 -8.78 11.54
CA GLN A 31 -2.64 -10.08 11.96
C GLN A 31 -1.26 -10.32 11.32
N ALA A 32 -1.10 -10.03 10.02
CA ALA A 32 0.17 -10.12 9.33
C ALA A 32 1.26 -9.27 10.00
N LEU A 33 0.95 -8.03 10.43
CA LEU A 33 1.90 -7.20 11.18
C LEU A 33 2.40 -7.93 12.45
N LYS A 34 1.50 -8.56 13.21
CA LYS A 34 1.86 -9.27 14.45
C LYS A 34 2.73 -10.49 14.18
N ASP A 35 2.38 -11.27 13.16
CA ASP A 35 3.06 -12.55 12.87
C ASP A 35 4.43 -12.35 12.21
N ASN A 36 4.59 -11.23 11.50
CA ASN A 36 5.74 -10.97 10.62
C ASN A 36 6.70 -9.88 11.15
N ASN A 37 6.37 -9.15 12.21
CA ASN A 37 7.28 -8.14 12.77
C ASN A 37 8.47 -8.79 13.50
N LYS A 38 9.57 -9.05 12.77
CA LYS A 38 10.78 -9.67 13.32
C LYS A 38 11.76 -8.66 13.92
N MET A 39 11.73 -7.41 13.46
CA MET A 39 12.78 -6.43 13.75
C MET A 39 12.30 -5.20 14.53
N GLY A 40 11.01 -5.13 14.87
CA GLY A 40 10.39 -4.03 15.62
C GLY A 40 9.68 -3.03 14.72
N ASN A 41 10.27 -2.70 13.58
CA ASN A 41 9.60 -1.95 12.51
C ASN A 41 9.19 -2.90 11.38
N ILE A 42 8.01 -2.66 10.82
CA ILE A 42 7.46 -3.42 9.70
C ILE A 42 6.56 -2.52 8.85
N MET A 43 6.64 -2.73 7.54
CA MET A 43 5.79 -2.14 6.52
C MET A 43 5.27 -3.26 5.61
N ILE A 44 3.97 -3.25 5.38
CA ILE A 44 3.26 -4.17 4.48
C ILE A 44 2.49 -3.31 3.48
N ASN A 45 2.64 -3.60 2.18
CA ASN A 45 1.95 -2.89 1.13
C ASN A 45 1.56 -3.85 0.01
N ARG A 46 0.48 -3.53 -0.71
CA ARG A 46 0.05 -4.32 -1.85
C ARG A 46 1.07 -4.28 -3.00
N VAL A 47 1.38 -5.44 -3.59
CA VAL A 47 2.21 -5.56 -4.81
C VAL A 47 1.45 -5.00 -6.02
N GLY A 48 2.18 -4.35 -6.94
CA GLY A 48 1.61 -3.75 -8.15
C GLY A 48 1.05 -2.33 -7.97
N GLN A 49 1.04 -1.81 -6.74
CA GLN A 49 0.93 -0.37 -6.48
C GLN A 49 2.34 0.22 -6.56
N LEU A 50 2.54 1.18 -7.47
CA LEU A 50 3.87 1.75 -7.77
C LEU A 50 4.46 2.40 -6.51
N TRP A 51 5.57 1.83 -6.04
CA TRP A 51 6.53 2.54 -5.21
C TRP A 51 7.21 3.57 -6.09
N TRP A 52 7.22 4.82 -5.64
CA TRP A 52 7.99 5.83 -6.33
C TRP A 52 9.40 5.91 -5.78
N ASP A 53 9.53 5.76 -4.45
CA ASP A 53 10.79 5.89 -3.76
C ASP A 53 10.77 5.18 -2.39
N ARG A 54 11.91 4.62 -2.00
CA ARG A 54 12.13 3.98 -0.70
C ARG A 54 13.57 4.02 -0.26
N SER A 55 13.78 4.07 1.05
CA SER A 55 15.08 3.87 1.69
C SER A 55 14.91 2.94 2.87
N VAL A 56 15.60 1.80 2.84
CA VAL A 56 15.58 0.79 3.91
C VAL A 56 17.01 0.42 4.31
N PRO A 57 17.24 0.05 5.57
CA PRO A 57 18.51 -0.51 6.04
C PRO A 57 18.94 -1.74 5.23
N LYS A 58 20.25 -1.97 5.08
CA LYS A 58 20.79 -3.11 4.32
C LYS A 58 20.44 -4.48 4.92
N ASP A 59 20.13 -4.52 6.21
CA ASP A 59 19.74 -5.71 6.96
C ASP A 59 18.22 -5.89 7.03
N ALA A 60 17.44 -5.11 6.28
CA ALA A 60 16.00 -5.32 6.16
C ALA A 60 15.69 -6.71 5.59
N ILE A 61 14.66 -7.35 6.14
CA ILE A 61 14.14 -8.63 5.67
C ILE A 61 12.88 -8.34 4.85
N GLU A 62 12.88 -8.80 3.60
CA GLU A 62 11.83 -8.55 2.62
C GLU A 62 11.32 -9.85 2.00
N TYR A 63 10.01 -9.96 1.83
CA TYR A 63 9.36 -11.10 1.17
C TYR A 63 7.91 -10.77 0.80
N ASP A 64 7.33 -11.58 -0.09
CA ASP A 64 5.92 -11.44 -0.47
C ASP A 64 5.05 -12.45 0.28
N MET A 65 3.80 -12.07 0.56
CA MET A 65 2.77 -12.92 1.15
C MET A 65 1.43 -12.72 0.45
N ASN A 66 0.59 -13.74 0.42
CA ASN A 66 -0.79 -13.62 -0.07
C ASN A 66 -1.75 -13.43 1.11
N ILE A 67 -2.61 -12.42 1.01
CA ILE A 67 -3.72 -12.13 1.93
C ILE A 67 -4.96 -11.98 1.08
N ASP A 68 -5.95 -12.86 1.27
CA ASP A 68 -7.24 -12.83 0.55
C ASP A 68 -7.11 -12.66 -0.97
N ASP A 69 -6.30 -13.53 -1.61
CA ASP A 69 -6.00 -13.53 -3.06
C ASP A 69 -5.28 -12.27 -3.58
N VAL A 70 -4.74 -11.47 -2.68
CA VAL A 70 -3.93 -10.29 -3.00
C VAL A 70 -2.51 -10.47 -2.47
N THR A 71 -1.52 -10.25 -3.33
CA THR A 71 -0.11 -10.29 -2.93
C THR A 71 0.29 -8.98 -2.28
N PHE A 72 0.91 -9.07 -1.11
CA PHE A 72 1.50 -7.98 -0.35
C PHE A 72 2.99 -8.21 -0.17
N HIS A 73 3.75 -7.13 -0.28
CA HIS A 73 5.16 -7.10 0.06
C HIS A 73 5.30 -6.74 1.54
N VAL A 74 6.14 -7.48 2.25
CA VAL A 74 6.46 -7.30 3.66
C VAL A 74 7.92 -6.88 3.76
N CYS A 75 8.19 -5.82 4.50
CA CYS A 75 9.52 -5.35 4.83
C CYS A 75 9.62 -5.13 6.34
N THR A 76 10.48 -5.87 7.03
CA THR A 76 10.78 -5.67 8.46
C THR A 76 12.24 -5.29 8.62
N PHE A 77 12.52 -4.30 9.49
CA PHE A 77 13.83 -3.64 9.55
C PHE A 77 14.09 -3.03 10.94
N LYS A 78 15.35 -2.67 11.21
CA LYS A 78 15.77 -1.92 12.41
C LYS A 78 16.20 -0.51 12.04
N GLY A 79 15.79 0.48 12.84
CA GLY A 79 16.17 1.88 12.63
C GLY A 79 15.32 2.59 11.56
N ALA A 80 15.91 3.59 10.94
CA ALA A 80 15.20 4.52 10.07
C ALA A 80 14.92 3.94 8.68
N ALA A 81 13.73 4.25 8.16
CA ALA A 81 13.34 3.90 6.80
C ALA A 81 12.33 4.92 6.25
N PHE A 82 12.19 4.95 4.94
CA PHE A 82 11.27 5.83 4.22
C PHE A 82 10.55 5.05 3.12
N PHE A 83 9.25 5.33 2.98
CA PHE A 83 8.35 4.69 2.03
C PHE A 83 7.46 5.75 1.37
N GLN A 84 7.43 5.80 0.03
CA GLN A 84 6.55 6.68 -0.74
C GLN A 84 5.87 5.96 -1.92
N THR A 85 4.55 6.16 -2.10
CA THR A 85 3.80 5.66 -3.27
C THR A 85 3.23 6.77 -4.15
N MET A 86 3.05 6.49 -5.45
CA MET A 86 2.26 7.34 -6.36
C MET A 86 0.79 6.91 -6.52
N GLY A 87 0.37 5.84 -5.83
CA GLY A 87 -0.91 5.17 -6.06
C GLY A 87 -2.13 5.96 -5.59
N TRP A 88 -3.26 5.79 -6.31
CA TRP A 88 -4.57 6.17 -5.76
C TRP A 88 -4.84 5.36 -4.48
N TYR A 89 -5.48 6.00 -3.51
CA TYR A 89 -5.83 5.50 -2.17
C TYR A 89 -4.75 5.58 -1.04
N GLY A 90 -3.49 5.94 -1.34
CA GLY A 90 -2.50 6.26 -0.29
C GLY A 90 -2.32 5.16 0.77
N TRP A 91 -2.29 5.53 2.06
CA TRP A 91 -2.16 4.60 3.18
C TRP A 91 -3.24 3.52 3.26
N GLU A 92 -4.33 3.63 2.51
CA GLU A 92 -5.41 2.64 2.58
C GLU A 92 -4.94 1.26 2.15
N ASN A 93 -3.89 1.14 1.31
CA ASN A 93 -3.31 -0.16 0.88
C ASN A 93 -2.10 -0.60 1.72
N TRP A 94 -1.84 0.08 2.83
CA TRP A 94 -0.64 -0.06 3.64
C TRP A 94 -1.00 -0.50 5.05
N ALA A 95 -0.15 -1.31 5.65
CA ALA A 95 -0.16 -1.53 7.09
C ALA A 95 1.26 -1.44 7.60
N PHE A 96 1.45 -0.78 8.74
CA PHE A 96 2.76 -0.58 9.32
C PHE A 96 2.68 -0.54 10.84
N GLN A 97 3.76 -1.00 11.46
CA GLN A 97 3.94 -0.99 12.90
C GLN A 97 5.39 -0.62 13.21
N GLY A 98 5.58 0.14 14.29
CA GLY A 98 6.89 0.65 14.69
C GLY A 98 6.79 2.10 15.16
N ARG A 99 7.95 2.76 15.28
CA ARG A 99 8.00 4.19 15.55
C ARG A 99 8.05 4.94 14.22
N PHE A 100 6.92 5.49 13.80
CA PHE A 100 6.78 6.12 12.49
C PHE A 100 6.08 7.48 12.56
N THR A 101 6.25 8.28 11.52
CA THR A 101 5.50 9.49 11.22
C THR A 101 4.87 9.38 9.84
N ARG A 102 3.58 9.72 9.73
CA ARG A 102 2.93 9.93 8.44
C ARG A 102 3.19 11.37 8.03
N VAL A 103 3.92 11.58 6.93
CA VAL A 103 4.28 12.93 6.47
C VAL A 103 3.15 13.52 5.63
N ASP A 104 2.60 12.71 4.74
CA ASP A 104 1.45 13.04 3.89
C ASP A 104 0.74 11.74 3.49
N LYS A 105 -0.33 11.82 2.68
CA LYS A 105 -1.15 10.68 2.23
C LYS A 105 -0.35 9.53 1.60
N PHE A 106 0.85 9.80 1.12
CA PHE A 106 1.67 8.93 0.30
C PHE A 106 3.00 8.55 0.96
N THR A 107 3.36 9.20 2.06
CA THR A 107 4.70 9.13 2.63
C THR A 107 4.67 8.71 4.11
N VAL A 108 5.47 7.69 4.46
CA VAL A 108 5.71 7.25 5.84
C VAL A 108 7.22 7.18 6.11
N THR A 109 7.64 7.75 7.24
CA THR A 109 9.02 7.67 7.74
C THR A 109 9.06 6.92 9.06
N PHE A 110 10.08 6.08 9.24
CA PHE A 110 10.37 5.37 10.48
C PHE A 110 11.63 5.95 11.13
N SER A 111 11.66 5.95 12.47
CA SER A 111 12.78 6.42 13.30
C SER A 111 13.31 5.31 14.19
#